data_AF-A0AAV6FF28-F1
#
_entry.id   AF-A0AAV6FF28-F1
#
_cell.length_a   1.000
_cell.length_b   1.000
_cell.length_c   1.000
_cell.angle_alpha   90.00
_cell.angle_beta   90.00
_cell.angle_gamma   90.00
#
_symmetry.space_group_name_H-M   'P 1'
#
loop_
_entity.id
_entity.type
_entity.pdbx_description
1 polymer ?
#
loop_
_entity_poly.entity_id
_entity_poly.type
_entity_poly.pdbx_seq_one_letter_code
_entity_poly.pdbx_strand_id
1 'polypeptide(L)'
;MVLLLLLRFLLLHHHHRASSMCRSSSSSSSSRGTMPWHWLALALALAQWPGPGACQRGGPDPSKYPTVTTNYGKLRGIKKELNNEILGPVEQFLGVPYATAPIGDRRFQPPEAPGSWQEVRNATQFAPVCPQNIHGVLPEIMLPVWFTDSLDVAATYVQNQSEDCLYLNVYVPTEDGPLTKKHDESSTNRPKDEDIRDRRKKPVMLFIHGGSYMEGTGNMFDASVLAAYGNVIVVTMNYRLGVLGKSPCSGDSDWPLASPSPQIG
;
A
#
# COMPACT_ATOMS: atom_id res chain seq x y z
N MET A 1 -48.07 9.17 -5.34
CA MET A 1 -47.11 10.29 -5.49
C MET A 1 -47.48 11.57 -4.71
N VAL A 2 -48.53 11.55 -3.86
CA VAL A 2 -48.95 12.73 -3.05
C VAL A 2 -48.58 12.57 -1.56
N LEU A 3 -48.37 11.36 -1.04
CA LEU A 3 -48.05 11.13 0.38
C LEU A 3 -46.56 11.29 0.75
N LEU A 4 -45.64 11.22 -0.23
CA LEU A 4 -44.19 11.41 -0.01
C LEU A 4 -43.74 12.88 0.02
N LEU A 5 -44.60 13.81 -0.42
CA LEU A 5 -44.30 15.26 -0.43
C LEU A 5 -44.63 15.94 0.91
N LEU A 6 -45.52 15.38 1.73
CA LEU A 6 -45.88 15.95 3.04
C LEU A 6 -44.82 15.69 4.13
N LEU A 7 -44.06 14.60 4.05
CA LEU A 7 -43.02 14.29 5.04
C LEU A 7 -41.71 15.09 4.87
N ARG A 8 -41.52 15.80 3.74
CA ARG A 8 -40.37 16.69 3.54
C ARG A 8 -40.59 18.12 4.07
N PHE A 9 -41.81 18.50 4.43
CA PHE A 9 -42.11 19.86 4.89
C PHE A 9 -41.98 20.04 6.42
N LEU A 10 -42.05 18.97 7.21
CA LEU A 10 -42.00 19.04 8.68
C LEU A 10 -40.59 18.91 9.29
N LEU A 11 -39.56 18.64 8.49
CA LEU A 11 -38.18 18.45 8.97
C LEU A 11 -37.23 19.62 8.66
N LEU A 12 -37.72 20.73 8.06
CA LEU A 12 -36.91 21.90 7.74
C LEU A 12 -37.13 23.15 8.62
N HIS A 13 -37.95 23.07 9.66
CA HIS A 13 -38.24 24.22 10.53
C HIS A 13 -38.01 23.92 12.01
N HIS A 14 -36.76 23.62 12.39
CA HIS A 14 -36.27 24.11 13.69
C HIS A 14 -34.76 24.38 13.63
N HIS A 15 -34.45 25.66 13.82
CA HIS A 15 -33.19 26.33 13.58
C HIS A 15 -32.02 25.88 14.46
N HIS A 16 -30.86 25.78 13.81
CA HIS A 16 -29.58 26.44 14.12
C HIS A 16 -29.47 27.36 15.36
N ARG A 17 -28.26 27.28 15.96
CA ARG A 17 -27.54 28.22 16.87
C ARG A 17 -27.98 28.17 18.34
N ALA A 18 -27.12 28.27 19.35
CA ALA A 18 -25.71 28.68 19.47
C ALA A 18 -25.21 28.24 20.88
N SER A 19 -23.97 27.77 20.99
CA SER A 19 -22.84 28.42 21.70
C SER A 19 -22.81 28.37 23.24
N SER A 20 -21.75 27.71 23.73
CA SER A 20 -20.79 28.10 24.78
C SER A 20 -21.21 28.65 26.17
N MET A 21 -20.48 28.11 27.16
CA MET A 21 -19.93 28.70 28.40
C MET A 21 -20.68 28.57 29.74
N CYS A 22 -20.02 27.79 30.62
CA CYS A 22 -19.58 28.07 32.00
C CYS A 22 -20.55 28.36 33.16
N ARG A 23 -20.16 27.74 34.30
CA ARG A 23 -20.54 27.98 35.71
C ARG A 23 -21.97 27.54 36.08
N SER A 24 -22.26 27.04 37.28
CA SER A 24 -21.54 27.00 38.56
C SER A 24 -22.14 25.89 39.42
N SER A 25 -21.31 25.34 40.30
CA SER A 25 -21.69 24.53 41.46
C SER A 25 -22.56 25.34 42.44
N SER A 26 -23.69 24.76 42.87
CA SER A 26 -24.29 25.07 44.17
C SER A 26 -25.18 23.92 44.63
N SER A 27 -24.88 23.46 45.84
CA SER A 27 -25.56 22.48 46.67
C SER A 27 -26.99 22.89 47.08
N SER A 28 -27.92 21.94 47.14
CA SER A 28 -29.02 22.01 48.12
C SER A 28 -29.63 20.64 48.46
N SER A 29 -29.42 20.27 49.73
CA SER A 29 -30.30 19.58 50.68
C SER A 29 -31.10 18.34 50.26
N SER A 30 -30.65 17.23 50.84
CA SER A 30 -31.37 16.01 51.20
C SER A 30 -32.74 16.28 51.84
N SER A 31 -33.80 15.69 51.25
CA SER A 31 -35.01 15.31 51.98
C SER A 31 -35.19 13.79 51.85
N ARG A 32 -35.13 13.09 52.97
CA ARG A 32 -35.31 11.64 53.08
C ARG A 32 -36.77 11.28 52.81
N GLY A 33 -37.07 10.79 51.60
CA GLY A 33 -38.30 10.07 51.30
C GLY A 33 -38.05 8.57 51.37
N THR A 34 -38.69 7.89 52.32
CA THR A 34 -38.66 6.42 52.44
C THR A 34 -39.34 5.79 51.23
N MET A 35 -38.58 5.11 50.37
CA MET A 35 -39.10 4.41 49.20
C MET A 35 -39.73 3.06 49.60
N PRO A 36 -40.99 2.77 49.21
CA PRO A 36 -41.64 1.50 49.53
C PRO A 36 -41.03 0.34 48.73
N TRP A 37 -40.81 -0.80 49.41
CA TRP A 37 -40.05 -1.97 48.93
C TRP A 37 -40.59 -2.61 47.64
N HIS A 38 -41.81 -2.30 47.21
CA HIS A 38 -42.39 -2.81 45.98
C HIS A 38 -41.79 -2.17 44.70
N TRP A 39 -41.13 -1.02 44.79
CA TRP A 39 -40.46 -0.39 43.63
C TRP A 39 -39.04 -0.93 43.37
N LEU A 40 -38.43 -1.68 44.30
CA LEU A 40 -37.10 -2.28 44.09
C LEU A 40 -37.15 -3.49 43.13
N ALA A 41 -38.27 -4.22 43.09
CA ALA A 41 -38.40 -5.42 42.28
C ALA A 41 -38.58 -5.11 40.78
N LEU A 42 -39.17 -3.97 40.42
CA LEU A 42 -39.35 -3.57 39.02
C LEU A 42 -38.09 -2.95 38.41
N ALA A 43 -37.23 -2.35 39.24
CA ALA A 43 -35.95 -1.77 38.79
C ALA A 43 -34.88 -2.83 38.47
N LEU A 44 -34.99 -4.03 39.05
CA LEU A 44 -34.09 -5.16 38.77
C LEU A 44 -34.52 -5.99 37.54
N ALA A 45 -35.76 -5.87 37.07
CA ALA A 45 -36.25 -6.60 35.90
C ALA A 45 -36.01 -5.89 34.56
N LEU A 46 -35.65 -4.60 34.55
CA LEU A 46 -35.32 -3.85 33.33
C LEU A 46 -33.81 -3.69 33.07
N ALA A 47 -32.96 -4.24 33.94
CA ALA A 47 -31.50 -4.21 33.77
C ALA A 47 -30.95 -5.35 32.89
N GLN A 48 -31.82 -6.15 32.25
CA GLN A 48 -31.44 -7.31 31.43
C GLN A 48 -31.71 -7.13 29.93
N TRP A 49 -31.86 -5.91 29.43
CA TRP A 49 -31.64 -5.71 28.00
C TRP A 49 -30.14 -5.73 27.73
N PRO A 50 -29.64 -6.65 26.87
CA PRO A 50 -28.29 -6.52 26.36
C PRO A 50 -28.22 -5.15 25.67
N GLY A 51 -27.42 -4.25 26.24
CA GLY A 51 -27.13 -2.98 25.61
C GLY A 51 -26.62 -3.23 24.20
N PRO A 52 -26.82 -2.30 23.24
CA PRO A 52 -26.26 -2.44 21.91
C PRO A 52 -24.77 -2.70 22.08
N GLY A 53 -24.35 -3.92 21.73
CA GLY A 53 -22.96 -4.32 21.79
C GLY A 53 -22.16 -3.25 21.07
N ALA A 54 -21.19 -2.67 21.77
CA ALA A 54 -20.23 -1.80 21.12
C ALA A 54 -19.64 -2.62 19.97
N CYS A 55 -20.00 -2.28 18.73
CA CYS A 55 -19.28 -2.73 17.56
C CYS A 55 -17.85 -2.26 17.74
N GLN A 56 -17.00 -3.11 18.31
CA GLN A 56 -15.57 -2.97 18.17
C GLN A 56 -15.35 -3.06 16.67
N ARG A 57 -15.10 -1.90 16.03
CA ARG A 57 -14.47 -1.89 14.72
C ARG A 57 -13.13 -2.58 14.93
N GLY A 58 -13.08 -3.88 14.62
CA GLY A 58 -11.83 -4.59 14.49
C GLY A 58 -11.01 -3.86 13.45
N GLY A 59 -10.05 -3.07 13.91
CA GLY A 59 -9.01 -2.55 13.03
C GLY A 59 -8.30 -3.75 12.40
N PRO A 60 -7.81 -3.63 11.16
CA PRO A 60 -7.03 -4.69 10.53
C PRO A 60 -5.88 -5.13 11.46
N ASP A 61 -5.73 -6.44 11.62
CA ASP A 61 -4.69 -7.06 12.45
C ASP A 61 -3.30 -6.50 12.08
N PRO A 62 -2.59 -5.83 13.01
CA PRO A 62 -1.27 -5.26 12.76
C PRO A 62 -0.25 -6.29 12.28
N SER A 63 -0.44 -7.58 12.63
CA SER A 63 0.45 -8.66 12.20
C SER A 63 0.32 -9.01 10.71
N LYS A 64 -0.85 -8.72 10.11
CA LYS A 64 -1.17 -9.04 8.71
C LYS A 64 -0.96 -7.85 7.77
N TYR A 65 -1.10 -6.63 8.27
CA TYR A 65 -1.03 -5.40 7.47
C TYR A 65 0.08 -4.47 7.96
N PRO A 66 1.35 -4.73 7.60
CA PRO A 66 2.47 -3.90 8.01
C PRO A 66 2.33 -2.48 7.47
N THR A 67 2.73 -1.49 8.28
CA THR A 67 2.69 -0.07 7.90
C THR A 67 4.10 0.51 7.93
N VAL A 68 4.53 1.13 6.82
CA VAL A 68 5.85 1.78 6.70
C VAL A 68 5.69 3.26 6.40
N THR A 69 6.62 4.09 6.88
CA THR A 69 6.65 5.52 6.59
C THR A 69 7.68 5.82 5.51
N THR A 70 7.27 6.50 4.45
CA THR A 70 8.14 7.00 3.37
C THR A 70 8.28 8.52 3.46
N ASN A 71 9.14 9.10 2.63
CA ASN A 71 9.26 10.56 2.51
C ASN A 71 7.96 11.24 2.04
N TYR A 72 7.10 10.51 1.33
CA TYR A 72 5.85 11.02 0.76
C TYR A 72 4.62 10.74 1.63
N GLY A 73 4.72 9.84 2.60
CA GLY A 73 3.61 9.47 3.47
C GLY A 73 3.65 8.01 3.92
N LYS A 74 2.62 7.59 4.65
CA LYS A 74 2.51 6.22 5.20
C LYS A 74 1.92 5.26 4.17
N LEU A 75 2.45 4.05 4.10
CA LEU A 75 1.96 2.96 3.26
C LEU A 75 1.54 1.78 4.13
N ARG A 76 0.45 1.10 3.75
CA ARG A 76 0.03 -0.17 4.34
C ARG A 76 0.23 -1.29 3.32
N GLY A 77 1.09 -2.26 3.65
CA GLY A 77 1.31 -3.45 2.86
C GLY A 77 0.49 -4.64 3.36
N ILE A 78 0.84 -5.83 2.88
CA ILE A 78 0.26 -7.12 3.30
C ILE A 78 1.38 -8.13 3.56
N LYS A 79 1.30 -8.85 4.68
CA LYS A 79 2.16 -9.99 4.96
C LYS A 79 1.62 -11.23 4.22
N LYS A 80 2.45 -11.84 3.38
CA LYS A 80 2.13 -13.03 2.58
C LYS A 80 2.97 -14.21 3.06
N GLU A 81 2.28 -15.26 3.49
CA GLU A 81 2.89 -16.56 3.76
C GLU A 81 3.17 -17.26 2.42
N LEU A 82 4.31 -17.97 2.35
CA LEU A 82 4.71 -18.71 1.16
C LEU A 82 4.26 -20.17 1.29
N ASN A 83 3.95 -20.80 0.15
CA ASN A 83 3.61 -22.23 0.09
C ASN A 83 4.87 -23.10 0.20
N ASN A 84 5.68 -22.87 1.24
CA ASN A 84 6.92 -23.58 1.52
C ASN A 84 7.23 -23.48 3.02
N GLU A 85 7.42 -24.61 3.69
CA GLU A 85 7.66 -24.67 5.15
C GLU A 85 9.02 -24.11 5.59
N ILE A 86 9.97 -23.99 4.65
CA ILE A 86 11.34 -23.52 4.92
C ILE A 86 11.45 -22.00 4.76
N LEU A 87 10.64 -21.42 3.88
CA LEU A 87 10.71 -19.99 3.58
C LEU A 87 9.78 -19.22 4.51
N GLY A 88 10.36 -18.23 5.20
CA GLY A 88 9.59 -17.31 6.02
C GLY A 88 8.68 -16.40 5.19
N PRO A 89 7.73 -15.71 5.85
CA PRO A 89 6.82 -14.79 5.18
C PRO A 89 7.52 -13.58 4.56
N VAL A 90 6.80 -12.91 3.66
CA VAL A 90 7.25 -11.71 2.96
C VAL A 90 6.23 -10.60 3.13
N GLU A 91 6.68 -9.39 3.43
CA GLU A 91 5.85 -8.20 3.36
C GLU A 91 5.83 -7.68 1.93
N GLN A 92 4.63 -7.46 1.41
CA GLN A 92 4.39 -6.93 0.08
C GLN A 92 3.79 -5.53 0.16
N PHE A 93 4.39 -4.60 -0.57
CA PHE A 93 3.84 -3.27 -0.82
C PHE A 93 3.63 -3.12 -2.33
N LEU A 94 2.40 -3.32 -2.78
CA LEU A 94 2.02 -3.38 -4.18
C LEU A 94 1.40 -2.04 -4.62
N GLY A 95 1.69 -1.60 -5.85
CA GLY A 95 1.10 -0.38 -6.39
C GLY A 95 1.56 0.90 -5.67
N VAL A 96 2.83 0.97 -5.28
CA VAL A 96 3.42 2.16 -4.64
C VAL A 96 3.77 3.20 -5.71
N PRO A 97 3.21 4.42 -5.66
CA PRO A 97 3.52 5.45 -6.65
C PRO A 97 4.95 5.95 -6.45
N TYR A 98 5.76 5.91 -7.53
CA TYR A 98 7.11 6.46 -7.51
C TYR A 98 7.25 7.76 -8.31
N ALA A 99 6.22 8.13 -9.08
CA ALA A 99 6.14 9.35 -9.84
C ALA A 99 4.69 9.83 -9.95
N THR A 100 4.52 11.10 -10.33
CA THR A 100 3.20 11.67 -10.66
C THR A 100 2.67 11.07 -11.98
N ALA A 101 1.35 10.86 -12.06
CA ALA A 101 0.68 10.33 -13.24
C ALA A 101 1.07 11.12 -14.52
N PRO A 102 1.61 10.46 -15.56
CA PRO A 102 2.11 11.11 -16.77
C PRO A 102 0.98 11.38 -17.79
N ILE A 103 -0.12 11.98 -17.31
CA ILE A 103 -1.33 12.25 -18.09
C ILE A 103 -1.41 13.73 -18.51
N GLY A 104 -2.18 14.02 -19.56
CA GLY A 104 -2.38 15.39 -20.06
C GLY A 104 -1.07 16.03 -20.50
N ASP A 105 -0.76 17.21 -19.99
CA ASP A 105 0.45 17.98 -20.32
C ASP A 105 1.75 17.29 -19.88
N ARG A 106 1.67 16.29 -18.99
CA ARG A 106 2.82 15.48 -18.54
C ARG A 106 3.12 14.31 -19.49
N ARG A 107 2.27 14.09 -20.49
CA ARG A 107 2.54 13.08 -21.52
C ARG A 107 3.80 13.48 -22.29
N PHE A 108 4.69 12.52 -22.52
CA PHE A 108 6.00 12.71 -23.17
C PHE A 108 7.01 13.62 -22.43
N GLN A 109 6.68 14.08 -21.22
CA GLN A 109 7.62 14.77 -20.34
C GLN A 109 8.38 13.78 -19.44
N PRO A 110 9.56 14.15 -18.91
CA PRO A 110 10.21 13.38 -17.86
C PRO A 110 9.29 13.15 -16.64
N PRO A 111 9.43 12.02 -15.92
CA PRO A 111 8.62 11.76 -14.73
C PRO A 111 8.98 12.74 -13.60
N GLU A 112 7.96 13.23 -12.89
CA GLU A 112 8.11 14.06 -11.70
C GLU A 112 7.85 13.26 -10.43
N ALA A 113 8.44 13.69 -9.31
CA ALA A 113 8.18 13.08 -8.00
C ALA A 113 6.67 13.05 -7.68
N PRO A 114 6.19 12.02 -6.94
CA PRO A 114 4.78 11.94 -6.57
C PRO A 114 4.46 13.00 -5.50
N GLY A 115 3.21 13.45 -5.48
CA GLY A 115 2.71 14.29 -4.38
C GLY A 115 2.66 13.51 -3.07
N SER A 116 2.98 14.19 -1.96
CA SER A 116 2.85 13.62 -0.61
C SER A 116 1.38 13.44 -0.19
N TRP A 117 1.13 12.49 0.69
CA TRP A 117 -0.21 12.19 1.23
C TRP A 117 -0.18 12.13 2.76
N GLN A 118 -1.27 12.59 3.40
CA GLN A 118 -1.39 12.62 4.86
C GLN A 118 -1.89 11.29 5.44
N GLU A 119 -2.85 10.68 4.77
CA GLU A 119 -3.50 9.44 5.22
C GLU A 119 -2.69 8.18 4.88
N VAL A 120 -2.92 7.08 5.58
CA VAL A 120 -2.24 5.81 5.24
C VAL A 120 -2.75 5.30 3.88
N ARG A 121 -1.87 5.32 2.87
CA ARG A 121 -2.19 4.81 1.53
C ARG A 121 -2.11 3.28 1.52
N ASN A 122 -3.14 2.65 0.96
CA ASN A 122 -3.20 1.20 0.85
C ASN A 122 -2.34 0.72 -0.33
N ALA A 123 -1.43 -0.21 -0.07
CA ALA A 123 -0.48 -0.80 -1.02
C ALA A 123 -0.56 -2.34 -0.95
N THR A 124 -1.78 -2.88 -0.99
CA THR A 124 -2.04 -4.34 -0.87
C THR A 124 -2.45 -4.98 -2.19
N GLN A 125 -2.56 -4.21 -3.26
CA GLN A 125 -3.02 -4.66 -4.57
C GLN A 125 -2.19 -3.99 -5.67
N PHE A 126 -2.04 -4.66 -6.80
CA PHE A 126 -1.34 -4.09 -7.95
C PHE A 126 -2.10 -2.87 -8.50
N ALA A 127 -1.34 -1.85 -8.87
CA ALA A 127 -1.85 -0.71 -9.62
C ALA A 127 -2.04 -1.09 -11.11
N PRO A 128 -2.80 -0.29 -11.88
CA PRO A 128 -2.94 -0.49 -13.32
C PRO A 128 -1.59 -0.56 -14.04
N VAL A 129 -1.53 -1.36 -15.10
CA VAL A 129 -0.34 -1.45 -15.95
C VAL A 129 -0.34 -0.34 -17.00
N CYS A 130 0.83 -0.08 -17.59
CA CYS A 130 0.92 0.90 -18.67
C CYS A 130 0.19 0.42 -19.93
N PRO A 131 -0.35 1.34 -20.75
CA PRO A 131 -1.11 0.99 -21.94
C PRO A 131 -0.27 0.20 -22.93
N GLN A 132 -0.76 -0.95 -23.36
CA GLN A 132 -0.06 -1.90 -24.23
C GLN A 132 -1.06 -2.78 -25.00
N ASN A 133 -0.66 -3.25 -26.19
CA ASN A 133 -1.47 -4.16 -26.99
C ASN A 133 -0.78 -5.51 -27.15
N ILE A 134 -1.19 -6.47 -26.32
CA ILE A 134 -0.66 -7.85 -26.35
C ILE A 134 -1.27 -8.72 -27.46
N HIS A 135 -2.35 -8.27 -28.12
CA HIS A 135 -3.09 -9.06 -29.11
C HIS A 135 -2.71 -8.75 -30.57
N GLY A 136 -1.76 -7.85 -30.83
CA GLY A 136 -1.69 -7.23 -32.16
C GLY A 136 -0.36 -6.97 -32.84
N VAL A 137 0.83 -7.11 -32.25
CA VAL A 137 2.02 -6.44 -32.87
C VAL A 137 3.34 -7.20 -32.90
N LEU A 138 3.59 -8.23 -32.08
CA LEU A 138 4.90 -8.89 -32.10
C LEU A 138 4.84 -10.35 -32.57
N PRO A 139 5.74 -10.77 -33.48
CA PRO A 139 5.96 -12.18 -33.73
C PRO A 139 6.32 -12.84 -32.40
N GLU A 140 5.66 -13.96 -32.11
CA GLU A 140 5.85 -14.86 -30.97
C GLU A 140 7.34 -15.18 -30.66
N ILE A 141 8.21 -14.98 -31.66
CA ILE A 141 9.65 -15.21 -31.69
C ILE A 141 10.46 -14.26 -30.78
N MET A 142 9.95 -13.06 -30.44
CA MET A 142 10.69 -12.08 -29.61
C MET A 142 10.28 -12.04 -28.13
N LEU A 143 9.28 -12.83 -27.74
CA LEU A 143 8.79 -12.89 -26.38
C LEU A 143 9.29 -14.18 -25.68
N PRO A 144 9.50 -14.17 -24.36
CA PRO A 144 9.87 -15.39 -23.66
C PRO A 144 8.79 -16.47 -23.83
N VAL A 145 9.21 -17.73 -23.98
CA VAL A 145 8.28 -18.87 -24.19
C VAL A 145 7.22 -18.96 -23.09
N TRP A 146 7.59 -18.73 -21.82
CA TRP A 146 6.62 -18.74 -20.71
C TRP A 146 5.57 -17.61 -20.79
N PHE A 147 5.85 -16.53 -21.51
CA PHE A 147 4.92 -15.42 -21.73
C PHE A 147 3.96 -15.72 -22.89
N THR A 148 4.44 -16.36 -23.95
CA THR A 148 3.63 -16.69 -25.14
C THR A 148 2.80 -17.97 -24.97
N ASP A 149 3.33 -18.98 -24.29
CA ASP A 149 2.66 -20.27 -24.06
C ASP A 149 1.54 -20.19 -23.00
N SER A 150 1.41 -19.05 -22.30
CA SER A 150 0.38 -18.78 -21.30
C SER A 150 -0.23 -17.39 -21.48
N LEU A 151 -0.54 -17.03 -22.73
CA LEU A 151 -1.15 -15.75 -23.09
C LEU A 151 -2.43 -15.44 -22.29
N ASP A 152 -3.25 -16.43 -21.98
CA ASP A 152 -4.47 -16.21 -21.18
C ASP A 152 -4.14 -15.76 -19.75
N VAL A 153 -3.09 -16.34 -19.15
CA VAL A 153 -2.61 -15.96 -17.81
C VAL A 153 -1.92 -14.59 -17.86
N ALA A 154 -1.04 -14.37 -18.85
CA ALA A 154 -0.39 -13.08 -19.04
C ALA A 154 -1.41 -11.96 -19.29
N ALA A 155 -2.47 -12.25 -20.05
CA ALA A 155 -3.57 -11.33 -20.31
C ALA A 155 -4.21 -10.85 -19.01
N THR A 156 -4.39 -11.72 -18.00
CA THR A 156 -4.97 -11.33 -16.69
C THR A 156 -4.18 -10.21 -16.00
N TYR A 157 -2.86 -10.18 -16.15
CA TYR A 157 -2.00 -9.15 -15.57
C TYR A 157 -2.04 -7.82 -16.31
N VAL A 158 -2.52 -7.79 -17.56
CA VAL A 158 -2.54 -6.59 -18.41
C VAL A 158 -3.94 -6.10 -18.79
N GLN A 159 -5.00 -6.68 -18.20
CA GLN A 159 -6.38 -6.25 -18.50
C GLN A 159 -6.66 -4.83 -17.98
N ASN A 160 -6.14 -4.50 -16.79
CA ASN A 160 -6.36 -3.21 -16.15
C ASN A 160 -5.25 -2.23 -16.53
N GLN A 161 -5.46 -1.48 -17.62
CA GLN A 161 -4.49 -0.52 -18.16
C GLN A 161 -4.89 0.92 -17.87
N SER A 162 -3.91 1.78 -17.60
CA SER A 162 -4.08 3.22 -17.43
C SER A 162 -2.80 3.96 -17.81
N GLU A 163 -2.88 5.21 -18.29
CA GLU A 163 -1.71 6.08 -18.41
C GLU A 163 -1.13 6.46 -17.04
N ASP A 164 -1.96 6.48 -15.99
CA ASP A 164 -1.49 6.50 -14.61
C ASP A 164 -1.02 5.08 -14.21
N CYS A 165 0.24 4.78 -14.55
CA CYS A 165 0.85 3.46 -14.37
C CYS A 165 2.25 3.49 -13.72
N LEU A 166 2.73 4.64 -13.24
CA LEU A 166 4.07 4.79 -12.67
C LEU A 166 4.14 4.30 -11.22
N TYR A 167 4.02 2.99 -11.07
CA TYR A 167 3.98 2.28 -9.80
C TYR A 167 5.08 1.23 -9.73
N LEU A 168 5.51 0.93 -8.50
CA LEU A 168 6.42 -0.16 -8.18
C LEU A 168 5.82 -1.06 -7.10
N ASN A 169 6.37 -2.28 -7.01
CA ASN A 169 6.02 -3.28 -6.01
C ASN A 169 7.28 -3.63 -5.22
N VAL A 170 7.18 -3.71 -3.90
CA VAL A 170 8.30 -4.01 -3.00
C VAL A 170 8.01 -5.30 -2.23
N TYR A 171 8.99 -6.20 -2.21
CA TYR A 171 8.95 -7.49 -1.52
C TYR A 171 10.06 -7.51 -0.48
N VAL A 172 9.68 -7.53 0.80
CA VAL A 172 10.61 -7.44 1.93
C VAL A 172 10.56 -8.76 2.72
N PRO A 173 11.68 -9.48 2.88
CA PRO A 173 11.70 -10.68 3.70
C PRO A 173 11.61 -10.32 5.18
N THR A 174 10.71 -10.96 5.94
CA THR A 174 10.56 -10.70 7.38
C THR A 174 11.58 -11.44 8.24
N GLU A 175 12.07 -12.57 7.74
CA GLU A 175 13.04 -13.42 8.44
C GLU A 175 14.38 -13.43 7.71
N ASP A 176 15.44 -13.68 8.47
CA ASP A 176 16.73 -13.98 7.91
C ASP A 176 16.65 -15.35 7.24
N GLY A 177 16.70 -15.35 5.90
CA GLY A 177 16.49 -16.54 5.07
C GLY A 177 17.39 -17.72 5.44
N PRO A 178 17.14 -18.92 4.86
CA PRO A 178 17.90 -20.13 5.19
C PRO A 178 19.43 -19.97 5.02
N LEU A 179 19.85 -19.08 4.11
CA LEU A 179 21.26 -18.78 3.82
C LEU A 179 21.95 -17.89 4.86
N THR A 180 21.21 -17.30 5.81
CA THR A 180 21.75 -16.42 6.85
C THR A 180 21.79 -17.06 8.24
N LYS A 181 21.24 -18.27 8.41
CA LYS A 181 21.47 -19.08 9.61
C LYS A 181 22.88 -19.67 9.59
N LYS A 182 23.91 -18.87 9.90
CA LYS A 182 25.17 -19.43 10.40
C LYS A 182 25.03 -19.68 11.90
N HIS A 183 24.98 -20.95 12.25
CA HIS A 183 25.48 -21.43 13.54
C HIS A 183 26.88 -20.86 13.75
N ASP A 184 27.12 -20.20 14.88
CA ASP A 184 28.39 -20.24 15.62
C ASP A 184 28.14 -19.70 17.03
N GLU A 185 27.46 -20.48 17.87
CA GLU A 185 27.91 -20.59 19.26
C GLU A 185 29.33 -21.14 19.20
N SER A 186 30.30 -20.46 19.82
CA SER A 186 31.73 -20.84 19.90
C SER A 186 32.66 -20.31 18.80
N SER A 187 32.96 -19.01 18.82
CA SER A 187 34.36 -18.60 18.69
C SER A 187 34.63 -17.23 19.33
N THR A 188 35.25 -17.30 20.50
CA THR A 188 35.98 -16.22 21.16
C THR A 188 37.02 -15.62 20.21
N ASN A 189 37.07 -14.28 20.12
CA ASN A 189 38.18 -13.48 19.60
C ASN A 189 38.63 -13.71 18.14
N ARG A 190 37.75 -13.48 17.15
CA ARG A 190 38.18 -13.11 15.79
C ARG A 190 37.81 -11.66 15.47
N PRO A 191 38.61 -10.93 14.67
CA PRO A 191 38.23 -9.62 14.17
C PRO A 191 36.89 -9.77 13.45
N LYS A 192 35.98 -8.83 13.71
CA LYS A 192 34.63 -8.83 13.18
C LYS A 192 34.67 -8.51 11.68
N ASP A 193 35.03 -9.50 10.86
CA ASP A 193 34.73 -9.49 9.44
C ASP A 193 33.19 -9.55 9.36
N GLU A 194 32.54 -8.38 9.39
CA GLU A 194 31.09 -8.30 9.32
C GLU A 194 30.64 -8.91 7.99
N ASP A 195 30.06 -10.10 8.04
CA ASP A 195 29.40 -10.72 6.90
C ASP A 195 28.38 -9.70 6.38
N ILE A 196 28.37 -9.46 5.06
CA ILE A 196 27.42 -8.54 4.41
C ILE A 196 25.97 -8.93 4.79
N ARG A 197 25.76 -10.22 5.12
CA ARG A 197 24.50 -10.83 5.55
C ARG A 197 24.04 -10.42 6.96
N ASP A 198 24.93 -9.96 7.85
CA ASP A 198 24.60 -9.50 9.21
C ASP A 198 24.25 -8.00 9.28
N ARG A 199 24.18 -7.33 8.12
CA ARG A 199 23.76 -5.92 8.08
C ARG A 199 22.28 -5.80 8.43
N ARG A 200 21.96 -4.93 9.40
CA ARG A 200 20.57 -4.48 9.68
C ARG A 200 19.84 -3.94 8.45
N LYS A 201 20.57 -3.61 7.37
CA LYS A 201 20.04 -3.19 6.08
C LYS A 201 20.26 -4.30 5.06
N LYS A 202 19.18 -4.79 4.46
CA LYS A 202 19.22 -5.83 3.44
C LYS A 202 19.61 -5.24 2.06
N PRO A 203 20.30 -6.00 1.19
CA PRO A 203 20.53 -5.58 -0.20
C PRO A 203 19.21 -5.38 -0.95
N VAL A 204 19.24 -4.55 -2.01
CA VAL A 204 18.06 -4.25 -2.83
C VAL A 204 18.33 -4.64 -4.28
N MET A 205 17.42 -5.43 -4.86
CA MET A 205 17.42 -5.80 -6.27
C MET A 205 16.25 -5.10 -6.98
N LEU A 206 16.54 -4.23 -7.94
CA LEU A 206 15.53 -3.64 -8.82
C LEU A 206 15.42 -4.46 -10.10
N PHE A 207 14.22 -4.99 -10.36
CA PHE A 207 13.90 -5.75 -11.56
C PHE A 207 13.14 -4.89 -12.55
N ILE A 208 13.67 -4.79 -13.76
CA ILE A 208 13.08 -4.08 -14.90
C ILE A 208 12.63 -5.13 -15.90
N HIS A 209 11.33 -5.19 -16.18
CA HIS A 209 10.77 -6.18 -17.07
C HIS A 209 11.12 -5.92 -18.54
N GLY A 210 11.20 -6.99 -19.33
CA GLY A 210 11.30 -6.94 -20.79
C GLY A 210 9.93 -6.78 -21.47
N GLY A 211 9.87 -7.16 -22.75
CA GLY A 211 8.68 -6.95 -23.62
C GLY A 211 8.92 -5.88 -24.66
N SER A 212 10.11 -5.87 -25.28
CA SER A 212 10.48 -5.03 -26.44
C SER A 212 10.22 -3.53 -26.30
N TYR A 213 10.11 -3.01 -25.07
CA TYR A 213 9.64 -1.67 -24.74
C TYR A 213 8.19 -1.36 -25.15
N MET A 214 7.42 -2.36 -25.58
CA MET A 214 6.07 -2.23 -26.12
C MET A 214 5.01 -2.87 -25.22
N GLU A 215 5.40 -3.90 -24.46
CA GLU A 215 4.54 -4.65 -23.55
C GLU A 215 5.30 -5.09 -22.28
N GLY A 216 4.59 -5.76 -21.38
CA GLY A 216 5.09 -6.26 -20.11
C GLY A 216 4.63 -5.44 -18.91
N THR A 217 4.90 -5.99 -17.72
CA THR A 217 4.63 -5.34 -16.44
C THR A 217 5.47 -6.00 -15.35
N GLY A 218 5.89 -5.23 -14.35
CA GLY A 218 6.54 -5.75 -13.16
C GLY A 218 5.60 -6.64 -12.33
N ASN A 219 4.28 -6.54 -12.53
CA ASN A 219 3.28 -7.30 -11.79
C ASN A 219 3.29 -8.81 -12.10
N MET A 220 3.81 -9.21 -13.28
CA MET A 220 3.92 -10.62 -13.68
C MET A 220 4.98 -11.41 -12.89
N PHE A 221 5.85 -10.70 -12.16
CA PHE A 221 7.00 -11.29 -11.48
C PHE A 221 6.77 -11.27 -9.96
N ASP A 222 6.26 -12.38 -9.41
CA ASP A 222 6.17 -12.55 -7.95
C ASP A 222 7.56 -12.84 -7.37
N ALA A 223 8.18 -11.81 -6.82
CA ALA A 223 9.53 -11.90 -6.26
C ALA A 223 9.57 -12.40 -4.81
N SER A 224 8.45 -12.86 -4.24
CA SER A 224 8.41 -13.24 -2.81
C SER A 224 9.36 -14.39 -2.48
N VAL A 225 9.42 -15.42 -3.33
CA VAL A 225 10.34 -16.55 -3.12
C VAL A 225 11.80 -16.09 -3.19
N LEU A 226 12.14 -15.23 -4.15
CA LEU A 226 13.49 -14.69 -4.29
C LEU A 226 13.88 -13.83 -3.09
N ALA A 227 12.97 -12.99 -2.60
CA ALA A 227 13.18 -12.14 -1.43
C ALA A 227 13.44 -12.99 -0.17
N ALA A 228 12.57 -13.97 0.10
CA ALA A 228 12.67 -14.86 1.26
C ALA A 228 13.93 -15.75 1.21
N TYR A 229 14.21 -16.36 0.06
CA TYR A 229 15.36 -17.25 -0.08
C TYR A 229 16.69 -16.51 -0.05
N GLY A 230 16.79 -15.41 -0.81
CA GLY A 230 18.01 -14.62 -0.94
C GLY A 230 18.28 -13.67 0.23
N ASN A 231 17.32 -13.48 1.14
CA ASN A 231 17.34 -12.46 2.18
C ASN A 231 17.65 -11.05 1.62
N VAL A 232 17.00 -10.70 0.51
CA VAL A 232 17.14 -9.41 -0.20
C VAL A 232 15.79 -8.76 -0.40
N ILE A 233 15.76 -7.43 -0.44
CA ILE A 233 14.57 -6.69 -0.85
C ILE A 233 14.52 -6.72 -2.37
N VAL A 234 13.39 -7.14 -2.94
CA VAL A 234 13.20 -7.11 -4.41
C VAL A 234 12.15 -6.06 -4.74
N VAL A 235 12.43 -5.26 -5.77
CA VAL A 235 11.52 -4.24 -6.28
C VAL A 235 11.23 -4.55 -7.75
N THR A 236 9.96 -4.64 -8.12
CA THR A 236 9.54 -4.68 -9.53
C THR A 236 8.88 -3.35 -9.87
N MET A 237 9.06 -2.83 -11.08
CA MET A 237 8.50 -1.53 -11.45
C MET A 237 7.83 -1.55 -12.82
N ASN A 238 6.85 -0.67 -12.99
CA ASN A 238 6.27 -0.35 -14.28
C ASN A 238 6.89 0.95 -14.80
N TYR A 239 7.14 1.00 -16.11
CA TYR A 239 7.62 2.18 -16.82
C TYR A 239 6.77 2.37 -18.09
N ARG A 240 6.69 3.60 -18.61
CA ARG A 240 5.90 3.90 -19.81
C ARG A 240 6.38 3.04 -21.00
N LEU A 241 5.43 2.48 -21.74
CA LEU A 241 5.67 1.59 -22.87
C LEU A 241 5.24 2.24 -24.19
N GLY A 242 5.75 1.68 -25.28
CA GLY A 242 5.43 2.05 -26.65
C GLY A 242 5.62 3.54 -26.93
N VAL A 243 4.63 4.10 -27.63
CA VAL A 243 4.63 5.51 -28.02
C VAL A 243 4.67 6.43 -26.80
N LEU A 244 4.03 6.04 -25.68
CA LEU A 244 4.00 6.86 -24.47
C LEU A 244 5.34 6.88 -23.72
N GLY A 245 6.17 5.84 -23.90
CA GLY A 245 7.49 5.73 -23.29
C GLY A 245 8.60 6.46 -24.04
N LYS A 246 8.45 6.63 -25.35
CA LYS A 246 9.42 7.34 -26.20
C LYS A 246 8.95 8.77 -26.41
N SER A 247 9.75 9.75 -25.99
CA SER A 247 9.46 11.15 -26.34
C SER A 247 9.67 11.33 -27.86
N PRO A 248 8.67 11.78 -28.63
CA PRO A 248 8.79 11.88 -30.08
C PRO A 248 9.76 13.00 -30.54
N CYS A 249 10.17 13.89 -29.63
CA CYS A 249 10.99 15.05 -29.94
C CYS A 249 12.06 15.30 -28.86
N SER A 250 12.91 14.31 -28.52
CA SER A 250 14.20 14.65 -27.91
C SER A 250 15.20 14.93 -29.04
N GLY A 251 15.10 16.12 -29.63
CA GLY A 251 16.28 16.71 -30.27
C GLY A 251 17.37 16.83 -29.20
N ASP A 252 18.58 16.45 -29.54
CA ASP A 252 19.76 16.47 -28.68
C ASP A 252 19.85 17.77 -27.85
N SER A 253 19.67 17.68 -26.52
CA SER A 253 20.42 18.49 -25.53
C SER A 253 20.06 18.29 -24.05
N ASP A 254 18.96 17.63 -23.67
CA ASP A 254 18.55 17.60 -22.24
C ASP A 254 18.42 16.18 -21.66
N TRP A 255 19.55 15.48 -21.57
CA TRP A 255 19.76 14.55 -20.46
C TRP A 255 20.44 15.35 -19.36
N PRO A 256 19.90 15.46 -18.13
CA PRO A 256 20.67 15.99 -17.02
C PRO A 256 21.74 14.95 -16.68
N LEU A 257 22.88 15.04 -17.36
CA LEU A 257 24.14 14.65 -16.76
C LEU A 257 24.22 15.44 -15.46
N ALA A 258 24.14 14.73 -14.35
CA ALA A 258 24.61 15.11 -13.02
C ALA A 258 24.54 16.61 -12.72
N SER A 259 23.55 17.02 -11.92
CA SER A 259 23.62 18.28 -11.17
C SER A 259 25.06 18.46 -10.65
N PRO A 260 25.80 19.51 -11.05
CA PRO A 260 27.13 19.71 -10.51
C PRO A 260 26.98 20.01 -9.02
N SER A 261 27.64 19.19 -8.20
CA SER A 261 27.80 19.43 -6.77
C SER A 261 28.21 20.89 -6.55
N PRO A 262 27.67 21.60 -5.53
CA PRO A 262 28.19 22.91 -5.16
C PRO A 262 29.65 22.72 -4.73
N GLN A 263 30.56 23.27 -5.53
CA GLN A 263 31.97 23.41 -5.14
C GLN A 263 31.98 24.35 -3.95
N ILE A 264 32.32 23.80 -2.79
CA ILE A 264 32.65 24.57 -1.60
C ILE A 264 34.01 25.20 -1.90
N GLY A 265 33.99 26.50 -2.21
CA GLY A 265 35.16 27.39 -2.15
C GLY A 265 35.16 28.14 -0.83
#